data_AF-A0A3M1TIY0-F1
#
_entry.id   AF-A0A3M1TIY0-F1
#
_cell.length_a   1.000
_cell.length_b   1.000
_cell.length_c   1.000
_cell.angle_alpha   90.00
_cell.angle_beta   90.00
_cell.angle_gamma   90.00
#
_symmetry.space_group_name_H-M   'P 1'
#
loop_
_entity.id
_entity.type
_entity.pdbx_description
1 polymer ?
#
loop_
_entity_poly.entity_id
_entity_poly.type
_entity_poly.pdbx_seq_one_letter_code
_entity_poly.pdbx_strand_id
1 'polypeptide(L)'
;MRYVVRRQRVRCGGGERRVLVAAFPLGGGGAACLQLADEGPLRRGGVYLAATDDPEAAAFAPRFDELFADAARKVRAAPDLLPTLRSLLERARDAARACRPQLTPAALDELGAVARAAREREVDASPGPYSLEELVVSALLIFVSEEERYPRPRYRGADVALGRFLEVLGA
;
A
#
# COMPACT_ATOMS: atom_id res chain seq x y z
N MET A 1 -8.18 -3.34 11.44
CA MET A 1 -7.29 -4.40 10.98
C MET A 1 -6.10 -4.41 11.91
N ARG A 2 -5.74 -5.56 12.51
CA ARG A 2 -4.54 -5.65 13.36
C ARG A 2 -3.43 -6.25 12.51
N TYR A 3 -2.29 -5.57 12.42
CA TYR A 3 -1.13 -6.10 11.72
C TYR A 3 -0.39 -7.14 12.58
N VAL A 4 0.38 -8.00 11.93
CA VAL A 4 1.28 -8.96 12.58
C VAL A 4 2.69 -8.70 12.10
N VAL A 5 3.65 -8.64 13.03
CA VAL A 5 5.06 -8.57 12.67
C VAL A 5 5.56 -9.99 12.41
N ARG A 6 6.05 -10.26 11.21
CA ARG A 6 6.58 -11.58 10.84
C ARG A 6 7.69 -11.49 9.81
N ARG A 7 8.40 -12.59 9.59
CA ARG A 7 9.24 -12.75 8.40
C ARG A 7 8.38 -13.24 7.25
N GLN A 8 8.43 -12.54 6.13
CA GLN A 8 7.69 -12.87 4.91
C GLN A 8 8.66 -13.31 3.83
N ARG A 9 8.35 -14.39 3.12
CA ARG A 9 9.02 -14.75 1.87
C ARG A 9 8.65 -13.73 0.79
N VAL A 10 9.63 -13.03 0.21
CA VAL A 10 9.44 -12.04 -0.85
C VAL A 10 10.24 -12.38 -2.10
N ARG A 11 9.66 -12.13 -3.27
CA ARG A 11 10.34 -12.22 -4.58
C ARG A 11 10.89 -10.87 -4.98
N CYS A 12 12.22 -10.78 -5.09
CA CYS A 12 12.95 -9.56 -5.44
C CYS A 12 14.10 -9.87 -6.40
N GLY A 13 14.20 -9.17 -7.53
CA GLY A 13 15.39 -9.19 -8.39
C GLY A 13 15.83 -10.58 -8.87
N GLY A 14 14.88 -11.43 -9.26
CA GLY A 14 15.15 -12.79 -9.78
C GLY A 14 15.36 -13.87 -8.71
N GLY A 15 15.27 -13.54 -7.42
CA GLY A 15 15.39 -14.50 -6.32
C GLY A 15 14.36 -14.30 -5.22
N GLU A 16 14.39 -15.18 -4.23
CA GLU A 16 13.52 -15.14 -3.06
C GLU A 16 14.31 -14.91 -1.78
N ARG A 17 13.73 -14.15 -0.85
CA ARG A 17 14.36 -13.77 0.42
C ARG A 17 13.32 -13.71 1.52
N ARG A 18 13.77 -13.72 2.78
CA ARG A 18 12.92 -13.43 3.93
C ARG A 18 13.21 -12.04 4.46
N VAL A 19 12.16 -11.25 4.63
CA VAL A 19 12.26 -9.88 5.16
C VAL A 19 11.33 -9.70 6.34
N LEU A 20 11.74 -8.91 7.33
CA LEU A 20 10.89 -8.53 8.45
C LEU A 20 9.83 -7.52 8.00
N VAL A 21 8.55 -7.86 8.14
CA VAL A 21 7.43 -7.02 7.71
C VAL A 21 6.40 -6.80 8.82
N ALA A 22 5.68 -5.70 8.74
CA ALA A 22 4.32 -5.60 9.26
C ALA A 22 3.37 -6.11 8.18
N ALA A 23 2.75 -7.25 8.43
CA ALA A 23 1.76 -7.88 7.55
C ALA A 23 0.34 -7.45 7.95
N PHE A 24 -0.41 -6.99 6.97
CA PHE A 24 -1.75 -6.43 7.06
C PHE A 24 -2.71 -7.39 6.35
N PRO A 25 -3.45 -8.25 7.10
CA PRO A 25 -4.34 -9.23 6.49
C PRO A 25 -5.46 -8.55 5.72
N LEU A 26 -5.65 -8.94 4.46
CA LEU A 26 -6.64 -8.36 3.56
C LEU A 26 -7.95 -9.16 3.64
N GLY A 27 -9.07 -8.51 3.37
CA GLY A 27 -10.39 -9.13 3.35
C GLY A 27 -10.52 -10.28 2.35
N GLY A 28 -9.77 -10.23 1.24
CA GLY A 28 -9.69 -11.28 0.22
C GLY A 28 -8.83 -12.50 0.57
N GLY A 29 -8.25 -12.56 1.78
CA GLY A 29 -7.46 -13.70 2.25
C GLY A 29 -5.94 -13.60 2.02
N GLY A 30 -5.48 -12.53 1.35
CA GLY A 30 -4.07 -12.17 1.19
C GLY A 30 -3.51 -11.31 2.32
N ALA A 31 -2.33 -10.74 2.10
CA ALA A 31 -1.75 -9.74 3.00
C ALA A 31 -0.95 -8.67 2.25
N ALA A 32 -1.10 -7.42 2.67
CA ALA A 32 -0.17 -6.35 2.30
C ALA A 32 0.94 -6.25 3.34
N CYS A 33 2.18 -6.06 2.91
CA CYS A 33 3.34 -6.14 3.78
C CYS A 33 4.22 -4.89 3.64
N LEU A 34 4.61 -4.31 4.76
CA LEU A 34 5.57 -3.20 4.83
C LEU A 34 6.86 -3.67 5.49
N GLN A 35 7.98 -3.56 4.80
CA GLN A 35 9.30 -3.91 5.32
C GLN A 35 9.74 -2.96 6.43
N LEU A 36 10.06 -3.51 7.59
CA LEU A 36 10.37 -2.76 8.82
C LEU A 36 11.86 -2.50 9.04
N ALA A 37 12.73 -3.22 8.34
CA ALA A 37 14.19 -3.15 8.53
C ALA A 37 14.93 -3.35 7.20
N ASP A 38 16.17 -2.85 7.11
CA ASP A 38 17.07 -3.16 5.99
C ASP A 38 17.44 -4.64 6.00
N GLU A 39 17.37 -5.31 4.84
CA GLU A 39 17.64 -6.74 4.68
C GLU A 39 18.52 -6.96 3.45
N GLY A 40 19.84 -7.00 3.68
CA GLY A 40 20.85 -7.01 2.62
C GLY A 40 20.75 -5.75 1.74
N PRO A 41 20.56 -5.87 0.41
CA PRO A 41 20.36 -4.73 -0.49
C PRO A 41 18.95 -4.14 -0.46
N LEU A 42 17.99 -4.78 0.22
CA LEU A 42 16.62 -4.28 0.31
C LEU A 42 16.54 -3.27 1.46
N ARG A 43 16.25 -2.01 1.12
CA ARG A 43 16.03 -0.96 2.11
C ARG A 43 14.65 -1.06 2.72
N ARG A 44 14.54 -0.67 4.00
CA ARG A 44 13.27 -0.44 4.71
C ARG A 44 12.27 0.36 3.86
N GLY A 45 10.98 0.10 4.08
CA GLY A 45 9.88 0.70 3.33
C GLY A 45 9.50 -0.09 2.07
N GLY A 46 10.14 -1.23 1.78
CA GLY A 46 9.66 -2.14 0.74
C GLY A 46 8.20 -2.54 0.96
N VAL A 47 7.40 -2.51 -0.10
CA VAL A 47 5.97 -2.87 -0.10
C VAL A 47 5.78 -4.16 -0.87
N TYR A 48 5.03 -5.10 -0.31
CA TYR A 48 4.76 -6.39 -0.94
C TYR A 48 3.30 -6.83 -0.77
N LEU A 49 2.79 -7.57 -1.74
CA LEU A 49 1.48 -8.23 -1.70
C LEU A 49 1.67 -9.74 -1.69
N ALA A 50 1.03 -10.41 -0.74
CA ALA A 50 0.95 -11.86 -0.65
C ALA A 50 -0.46 -12.30 -1.04
N ALA A 51 -0.56 -13.30 -1.94
CA ALA A 51 -1.84 -13.84 -2.39
C ALA A 51 -2.62 -14.55 -1.27
N THR A 52 -1.90 -15.05 -0.25
CA THR A 52 -2.48 -15.61 0.98
C THR A 52 -1.82 -14.99 2.20
N ASP A 53 -2.53 -14.91 3.32
CA ASP A 53 -1.96 -14.48 4.60
C ASP A 53 -1.10 -15.58 5.25
N ASP A 54 -0.13 -16.08 4.51
CA ASP A 54 0.84 -17.11 4.93
C ASP A 54 2.27 -16.54 4.84
N PRO A 55 3.09 -16.60 5.90
CA PRO A 55 4.50 -16.19 5.84
C PRO A 55 5.35 -16.92 4.78
N GLU A 56 4.96 -18.14 4.40
CA GLU A 56 5.67 -18.96 3.39
C GLU A 56 5.22 -18.69 1.96
N ALA A 57 4.06 -18.06 1.78
CA ALA A 57 3.61 -17.61 0.47
C ALA A 57 4.52 -16.50 -0.04
N ALA A 58 5.00 -16.63 -1.27
CA ALA A 58 5.86 -15.63 -1.88
C ALA A 58 5.06 -14.34 -2.13
N ALA A 59 5.41 -13.29 -1.40
CA ALA A 59 4.91 -11.94 -1.63
C ALA A 59 5.74 -11.25 -2.73
N PHE A 60 5.13 -10.35 -3.49
CA PHE A 60 5.78 -9.63 -4.59
C PHE A 60 5.60 -8.13 -4.43
N ALA A 61 6.59 -7.35 -4.88
CA ALA A 61 6.42 -5.90 -4.94
C ALA A 61 5.51 -5.57 -6.13
N PRO A 62 4.32 -4.98 -5.92
CA PRO A 62 3.47 -4.59 -7.03
C PRO A 62 4.16 -3.49 -7.84
N ARG A 63 4.01 -3.53 -9.16
CA ARG A 63 4.55 -2.47 -9.99
C ARG A 63 3.63 -1.24 -9.97
N PHE A 64 4.22 -0.06 -9.89
CA PHE A 64 3.47 1.20 -9.84
C PHE A 64 2.53 1.40 -11.03
N ASP A 65 3.02 1.10 -12.23
CA ASP A 65 2.25 1.20 -13.47
C ASP A 65 1.03 0.27 -13.49
N GLU A 66 1.14 -0.92 -12.90
CA GLU A 66 0.02 -1.85 -12.75
C GLU A 66 -1.04 -1.33 -11.77
N LEU A 67 -0.63 -0.81 -10.61
CA LEU A 67 -1.54 -0.23 -9.63
C LEU A 67 -2.29 0.98 -10.21
N PHE A 68 -1.57 1.86 -10.90
CA PHE A 68 -2.12 3.03 -11.58
C PHE A 68 -3.11 2.66 -12.68
N ALA A 69 -2.72 1.73 -13.55
CA ALA A 69 -3.57 1.27 -14.64
C ALA A 69 -4.86 0.63 -14.10
N ASP A 70 -4.77 -0.12 -13.01
CA ASP A 70 -5.93 -0.77 -12.41
C ASP A 70 -6.86 0.23 -11.71
N ALA A 71 -6.32 1.16 -10.93
CA ALA A 71 -7.11 2.22 -10.30
C ALA A 71 -7.88 3.04 -11.35
N ALA A 72 -7.23 3.42 -12.45
CA ALA A 72 -7.90 4.13 -13.55
C ALA A 72 -8.95 3.26 -14.26
N ARG A 73 -8.72 1.95 -14.39
CA ARG A 73 -9.70 1.01 -14.97
C ARG A 73 -10.97 0.96 -14.11
N LYS A 74 -10.83 0.89 -12.79
CA LYS A 74 -11.96 0.88 -11.85
C LYS A 74 -12.74 2.17 -11.90
N VAL A 75 -12.07 3.33 -11.89
CA VAL A 75 -12.75 4.64 -12.00
C VAL A 75 -13.44 4.79 -13.36
N ARG A 76 -12.85 4.35 -14.47
CA ARG A 76 -13.53 4.37 -15.77
C ARG A 76 -14.78 3.49 -15.81
N ALA A 77 -14.74 2.34 -15.15
CA ALA A 77 -15.88 1.43 -15.08
C ALA A 77 -16.97 1.90 -14.11
N ALA A 78 -16.59 2.62 -13.06
CA ALA A 78 -17.49 3.19 -12.05
C ALA A 78 -17.02 4.61 -11.67
N PRO A 79 -17.41 5.65 -12.43
CA PRO A 79 -16.97 7.02 -12.18
C PRO A 79 -17.32 7.55 -10.78
N ASP A 80 -18.43 7.09 -10.21
CA ASP A 80 -18.85 7.44 -8.84
C ASP A 80 -17.91 6.90 -7.75
N LEU A 81 -16.97 6.02 -8.09
CA LEU A 81 -15.90 5.57 -7.21
C LEU A 81 -14.87 6.68 -6.95
N LEU A 82 -14.70 7.64 -7.88
CA LEU A 82 -13.62 8.63 -7.83
C LEU A 82 -13.60 9.45 -6.52
N PRO A 83 -14.72 10.01 -6.02
CA PRO A 83 -14.71 10.75 -4.75
C PRO A 83 -14.32 9.87 -3.57
N THR A 84 -14.75 8.60 -3.56
CA THR A 84 -14.40 7.64 -2.51
C THR A 84 -12.92 7.30 -2.55
N LEU A 85 -12.38 6.98 -3.73
CA LEU A 85 -10.97 6.64 -3.90
C LEU A 85 -10.07 7.83 -3.57
N ARG A 86 -10.43 9.05 -4.02
CA ARG A 86 -9.73 10.29 -3.65
C ARG A 86 -9.68 10.46 -2.13
N SER A 87 -10.81 10.35 -1.45
CA SER A 87 -10.88 10.48 0.00
C SER A 87 -10.03 9.45 0.74
N LEU A 88 -10.03 8.19 0.26
CA LEU A 88 -9.20 7.13 0.83
C LEU A 88 -7.69 7.40 0.61
N LEU A 89 -7.31 7.87 -0.57
CA LEU A 89 -5.91 8.21 -0.90
C LEU A 89 -5.42 9.44 -0.11
N GLU A 90 -6.27 10.43 0.13
CA GLU A 90 -5.93 11.58 0.98
C GLU A 90 -5.74 11.17 2.44
N ARG A 91 -6.63 10.32 2.98
CA ARG A 91 -6.47 9.73 4.31
C ARG A 91 -5.21 8.87 4.40
N ALA A 92 -4.91 8.11 3.36
CA ALA A 92 -3.68 7.33 3.25
C ALA A 92 -2.43 8.24 3.32
N ARG A 93 -2.43 9.34 2.56
CA ARG A 93 -1.34 10.34 2.62
C ARG A 93 -1.17 10.90 4.03
N ASP A 94 -2.26 11.25 4.71
CA ASP A 94 -2.19 11.84 6.04
C ASP A 94 -1.67 10.85 7.09
N ALA A 95 -2.10 9.58 7.03
CA ALA A 95 -1.53 8.51 7.86
C ALA A 95 -0.04 8.27 7.56
N ALA A 96 0.36 8.33 6.29
CA ALA A 96 1.77 8.21 5.91
C ALA A 96 2.63 9.35 6.45
N ARG A 97 2.11 10.58 6.49
CA ARG A 97 2.80 11.73 7.09
C ARG A 97 3.03 11.55 8.60
N ALA A 98 2.12 10.87 9.29
CA ALA A 98 2.27 10.52 10.71
C ALA A 98 3.39 9.49 10.97
N CYS A 99 3.91 8.84 9.92
CA CYS A 99 5.05 7.93 10.02
C CYS A 99 6.41 8.65 10.10
N ARG A 100 6.45 9.99 10.23
CA ARG A 100 7.70 10.77 10.34
C ARG A 100 8.07 11.07 11.80
N PRO A 101 9.38 11.12 12.14
CA PRO A 101 10.53 10.74 11.30
C PRO A 101 10.71 9.22 11.14
N GLN A 102 9.90 8.43 11.86
CA GLN A 102 9.98 6.99 11.91
C GLN A 102 8.58 6.39 12.05
N LEU A 103 8.33 5.26 11.39
CA LEU A 103 7.11 4.48 11.57
C LEU A 103 6.90 4.13 13.06
N THR A 104 5.78 4.54 13.62
CA THR A 104 5.38 4.24 15.00
C THR A 104 4.22 3.23 15.01
N PRO A 105 3.98 2.54 16.13
CA PRO A 105 2.79 1.69 16.29
C PRO A 105 1.47 2.44 16.03
N ALA A 106 1.36 3.70 16.49
CA ALA A 106 0.19 4.53 16.25
C ALA A 106 -0.02 4.80 14.76
N ALA A 107 1.05 5.08 14.02
CA ALA A 107 0.96 5.26 12.58
C ALA A 107 0.52 3.96 11.89
N LEU A 108 1.07 2.80 12.27
CA LEU A 108 0.65 1.48 11.77
C LEU A 108 -0.84 1.19 12.03
N ASP A 109 -1.37 1.61 13.19
CA ASP A 109 -2.78 1.48 13.52
C ASP A 109 -3.67 2.36 12.63
N GLU A 110 -3.23 3.59 12.32
CA GLU A 110 -3.89 4.45 11.32
C GLU A 110 -3.87 3.81 9.93
N LEU A 111 -2.76 3.16 9.54
CA LEU A 111 -2.71 2.42 8.27
C LEU A 111 -3.77 1.32 8.23
N GLY A 112 -3.90 0.57 9.33
CA GLY A 112 -4.91 -0.47 9.49
C GLY A 112 -6.35 0.05 9.53
N ALA A 113 -6.56 1.32 9.88
CA ALA A 113 -7.87 1.98 9.83
C ALA A 113 -8.24 2.39 8.39
N VAL A 114 -7.28 2.91 7.62
CA VAL A 114 -7.48 3.24 6.19
C VAL A 114 -7.76 1.98 5.38
N ALA A 115 -7.01 0.90 5.61
CA ALA A 115 -7.24 -0.40 4.98
C ALA A 115 -8.67 -0.91 5.20
N ARG A 116 -9.13 -0.86 6.46
CA ARG A 116 -10.50 -1.25 6.81
C ARG A 116 -11.55 -0.39 6.11
N ALA A 117 -11.33 0.92 6.07
CA ALA A 117 -12.23 1.84 5.38
C ALA A 117 -12.29 1.57 3.87
N ALA A 118 -11.18 1.15 3.24
CA ALA A 118 -11.17 0.74 1.85
C ALA A 118 -11.98 -0.54 1.62
N ARG A 119 -11.77 -1.55 2.48
CA ARG A 119 -12.54 -2.80 2.46
C ARG A 119 -14.05 -2.59 2.62
N GLU A 120 -14.46 -1.71 3.51
CA GLU A 120 -15.89 -1.38 3.72
C GLU A 120 -16.53 -0.70 2.50
N ARG A 121 -15.71 -0.19 1.58
CA ARG A 121 -16.13 0.43 0.32
C ARG A 121 -15.86 -0.44 -0.90
N GLU A 122 -15.42 -1.68 -0.69
CA GLU A 122 -15.21 -2.65 -1.76
C GLU A 122 -16.54 -2.84 -2.51
N VAL A 123 -16.46 -2.83 -3.84
CA VAL A 123 -17.61 -3.09 -4.70
C VAL A 123 -17.40 -4.46 -5.31
N ASP A 124 -18.28 -5.40 -4.98
CA ASP A 124 -18.26 -6.74 -5.54
C ASP A 124 -18.31 -6.64 -7.08
N ALA A 125 -17.32 -7.28 -7.74
CA ALA A 125 -17.09 -7.29 -9.19
C ALA A 125 -16.38 -6.06 -9.82
N SER A 126 -15.57 -5.32 -9.05
CA SER A 126 -14.68 -4.30 -9.60
C SER A 126 -13.65 -4.89 -10.60
N PRO A 127 -13.47 -4.32 -11.81
CA PRO A 127 -12.60 -4.90 -12.83
C PRO A 127 -11.12 -4.88 -12.45
N GLY A 128 -10.37 -5.88 -12.90
CA GLY A 128 -8.92 -5.94 -12.78
C GLY A 128 -8.39 -6.81 -11.63
N PRO A 129 -7.06 -6.92 -11.49
CA PRO A 129 -6.44 -7.93 -10.62
C PRO A 129 -6.39 -7.54 -9.14
N TYR A 130 -6.55 -6.26 -8.79
CA TYR A 130 -6.48 -5.80 -7.41
C TYR A 130 -7.87 -5.41 -6.90
N SER A 131 -8.16 -5.74 -5.65
CA SER A 131 -9.27 -5.16 -4.89
C SER A 131 -9.03 -3.68 -4.59
N LEU A 132 -10.08 -2.94 -4.25
CA LEU A 132 -9.97 -1.56 -3.78
C LEU A 132 -9.12 -1.49 -2.51
N GLU A 133 -9.29 -2.44 -1.60
CA GLU A 133 -8.45 -2.59 -0.41
C GLU A 133 -6.96 -2.74 -0.79
N GLU A 134 -6.61 -3.64 -1.71
CA GLU A 134 -5.23 -3.84 -2.15
C GLU A 134 -4.63 -2.58 -2.77
N LEU A 135 -5.40 -1.85 -3.59
CA LEU A 135 -4.94 -0.61 -4.21
C LEU A 135 -4.67 0.48 -3.18
N VAL A 136 -5.61 0.71 -2.27
CA VAL A 136 -5.49 1.76 -1.25
C VAL A 136 -4.38 1.42 -0.28
N VAL A 137 -4.29 0.17 0.18
CA VAL A 137 -3.22 -0.24 1.09
C VAL A 137 -1.87 -0.20 0.40
N SER A 138 -1.76 -0.62 -0.86
CA SER A 138 -0.49 -0.49 -1.60
C SER A 138 -0.08 0.97 -1.76
N ALA A 139 -1.02 1.85 -2.17
CA ALA A 139 -0.77 3.29 -2.29
C ALA A 139 -0.34 3.92 -0.96
N LEU A 140 -1.01 3.54 0.12
CA LEU A 140 -0.67 3.95 1.47
C LEU A 140 0.75 3.52 1.87
N LEU A 141 1.10 2.25 1.67
CA LEU A 141 2.42 1.74 2.00
C LEU A 141 3.52 2.38 1.13
N ILE A 142 3.20 2.71 -0.12
CA ILE A 142 4.03 3.53 -1.00
C ILE A 142 4.26 4.91 -0.38
N PHE A 143 3.20 5.59 0.05
CA PHE A 143 3.32 6.92 0.67
C PHE A 143 4.19 6.87 1.92
N VAL A 144 4.03 5.84 2.75
CA VAL A 144 4.90 5.60 3.92
C VAL A 144 6.36 5.43 3.50
N SER A 145 6.62 4.58 2.51
CA SER A 145 7.97 4.37 1.96
C SER A 145 8.60 5.67 1.46
N GLU A 146 7.84 6.49 0.76
CA GLU A 146 8.31 7.77 0.22
C GLU A 146 8.63 8.78 1.34
N GLU A 147 7.81 8.83 2.40
CA GLU A 147 8.07 9.69 3.56
C GLU A 147 9.29 9.22 4.39
N GLU A 148 9.55 7.90 4.45
CA GLU A 148 10.74 7.36 5.11
C GLU A 148 12.02 7.57 4.29
N ARG A 149 11.97 7.39 2.96
CA ARG A 149 13.16 7.45 2.09
C ARG A 149 13.59 8.87 1.76
N TYR A 150 12.64 9.80 1.65
CA TYR A 150 12.92 11.16 1.23
C TYR A 150 12.43 12.16 2.27
N PRO A 151 13.18 12.37 3.37
CA PRO A 151 12.84 13.39 4.34
C PRO A 151 13.20 14.79 3.81
N ARG A 152 12.70 15.19 2.64
CA ARG A 152 12.93 16.51 2.04
C ARG A 152 11.84 17.47 2.53
N PRO A 153 12.17 18.62 3.16
CA PRO A 153 11.16 19.55 3.68
C PRO A 153 10.27 20.19 2.61
N ARG A 154 10.78 20.28 1.37
CA ARG A 154 10.18 21.05 0.27
C ARG A 154 9.43 20.20 -0.77
N TYR A 155 9.66 18.88 -0.77
CA TYR A 155 9.00 17.92 -1.66
C TYR A 155 8.60 16.72 -0.81
N ARG A 156 7.34 16.68 -0.38
CA ARG A 156 6.80 15.57 0.41
C ARG A 156 6.49 14.42 -0.53
N GLY A 157 7.16 13.29 -0.34
CA GLY A 157 7.06 12.15 -1.26
C GLY A 157 5.63 11.62 -1.38
N ALA A 158 4.87 11.62 -0.28
CA ALA A 158 3.45 11.25 -0.31
C ALA A 158 2.58 12.24 -1.10
N ASP A 159 2.91 13.54 -1.12
CA ASP A 159 2.17 14.53 -1.90
C ASP A 159 2.40 14.36 -3.41
N VAL A 160 3.65 14.08 -3.80
CA VAL A 160 3.99 13.78 -5.19
C VAL A 160 3.32 12.49 -5.63
N ALA A 161 3.37 11.44 -4.80
CA ALA A 161 2.75 10.16 -5.11
C ALA A 161 1.22 10.27 -5.18
N LEU A 162 0.58 11.03 -4.28
CA LEU A 162 -0.85 11.33 -4.36
C LEU A 162 -1.19 12.10 -5.64
N GLY A 163 -0.41 13.14 -5.97
CA GLY A 163 -0.61 13.90 -7.21
C GLY A 163 -0.57 13.00 -8.45
N ARG A 164 0.39 12.08 -8.53
CA ARG A 164 0.47 11.09 -9.62
C ARG A 164 -0.74 10.16 -9.68
N PHE A 165 -1.22 9.69 -8.53
CA PHE A 165 -2.45 8.89 -8.48
C PHE A 165 -3.64 9.70 -9.03
N LEU A 166 -3.83 10.94 -8.56
CA LEU A 166 -4.96 11.77 -9.00
C LEU A 166 -4.88 12.13 -10.49
N GLU A 167 -3.70 12.44 -11.02
CA GLU A 167 -3.47 12.66 -12.45
C GLU A 167 -3.94 11.45 -13.28
N VAL A 168 -3.56 10.23 -12.87
CA VAL A 168 -3.94 8.99 -13.56
C VAL A 168 -5.44 8.72 -13.48
N LEU A 169 -6.08 9.13 -12.39
CA LEU A 169 -7.52 8.98 -12.19
C LEU A 169 -8.36 10.04 -12.95
N GLY A 170 -7.71 11.02 -13.59
CA GLY A 170 -8.40 12.12 -14.29
C GLY A 170 -9.00 13.15 -13.33
N ALA A 171 -8.37 13.34 -12.17
CA ALA A 171 -8.88 14.06 -11.01
C ALA A 171 -8.22 15.43 -10.79
#